data_AF-A0A9E3WD27-F1
#
_entry.id   AF-A0A9E3WD27-F1
#
_cell.length_a   1.000
_cell.length_b   1.000
_cell.length_c   1.000
_cell.angle_alpha   90.00
_cell.angle_beta   90.00
_cell.angle_gamma   90.00
#
_symmetry.space_group_name_H-M   'P 1'
#
loop_
_entity.id
_entity.type
_entity.pdbx_description
1 polymer ?
#
loop_
_entity_poly.entity_id
_entity_poly.type
_entity_poly.pdbx_seq_one_letter_code
_entity_poly.pdbx_strand_id
1 'polypeptide(L)'
;MLHYGNLASLTGLLKELCFFIYYHILFKLSIGIFKKNKNCAKMLVLTPILKEGCDKMEVGKVPVEILKRSVFPYLGVKRKEVLVHSQLGEDSSIIDFGEYVAVLSTDPITAAEKLSGFLSVIISCNDLASCGAKPIGILSTILLPEGSDESVLHNLMEEIDKAAKKLNIEVLGGHTEITTTVNKPIISTTAIGMAKKGEYITTKGAKIGDDVIVTKALGLEGTAILATDYEDLLLKRYDKDFILKAQSFINEISVIEEGLIAAQNGANAMHDIT
;
A
#
# COMPACT_ATOMS: atom_id res chain seq x y z
N MET A 1 0.02 -5.66 -45.79
CA MET A 1 0.61 -6.29 -44.60
C MET A 1 0.40 -5.35 -43.42
N LEU A 2 -0.64 -5.58 -42.63
CA LEU A 2 -0.89 -4.88 -41.37
C LEU A 2 -0.52 -5.83 -40.24
N HIS A 3 0.47 -5.45 -39.45
CA HIS A 3 1.00 -6.25 -38.35
C HIS A 3 -0.03 -6.38 -37.22
N TYR A 4 -0.49 -7.61 -37.01
CA TYR A 4 -1.10 -8.06 -35.76
C TYR A 4 -0.01 -8.10 -34.68
N GLY A 5 -0.09 -7.22 -33.70
CA GLY A 5 0.74 -7.25 -32.52
C GLY A 5 0.19 -6.32 -31.45
N ASN A 6 -0.64 -6.87 -30.55
CA ASN A 6 -0.61 -6.65 -29.08
C ASN A 6 -1.91 -7.04 -28.34
N LEU A 7 -2.72 -8.00 -28.82
CA LEU A 7 -3.81 -8.54 -27.99
C LEU A 7 -3.32 -9.44 -26.84
N ALA A 8 -2.09 -9.95 -26.92
CA ALA A 8 -1.54 -10.88 -25.93
C ALA A 8 -1.10 -10.20 -24.61
N SER A 9 -0.71 -8.92 -24.65
CA SER A 9 -0.26 -8.18 -23.46
C SER A 9 -1.41 -7.81 -22.53
N LEU A 10 -2.59 -7.51 -23.06
CA LEU A 10 -3.76 -7.11 -22.26
C LEU A 10 -4.38 -8.30 -21.51
N THR A 11 -4.39 -9.48 -22.13
CA THR A 11 -4.79 -10.73 -21.46
C THR A 11 -3.78 -11.19 -20.41
N GLY A 12 -2.50 -10.81 -20.55
CA GLY A 12 -1.47 -11.02 -19.54
C GLY A 12 -1.71 -10.14 -18.31
N LEU A 13 -1.92 -8.83 -18.53
CA LEU A 13 -2.17 -7.85 -17.48
C LEU A 13 -3.43 -8.17 -16.65
N LEU A 14 -4.52 -8.56 -17.32
CA LEU A 14 -5.77 -8.95 -16.66
C LEU A 14 -5.65 -10.28 -15.89
N LYS A 15 -4.86 -11.23 -16.38
CA LYS A 15 -4.58 -12.48 -15.66
C LYS A 15 -3.69 -12.25 -14.45
N GLU A 16 -2.68 -11.39 -14.56
CA GLU A 16 -1.82 -11.01 -13.44
C GLU A 16 -2.59 -10.25 -12.36
N LEU A 17 -3.48 -9.32 -12.73
CA LEU A 17 -4.33 -8.59 -11.77
C LEU A 17 -5.34 -9.50 -11.06
N CYS A 18 -6.05 -10.36 -11.80
CA CYS A 18 -6.97 -11.33 -11.18
C CYS A 18 -6.23 -12.32 -10.29
N PHE A 19 -5.01 -12.73 -10.66
CA PHE A 19 -4.18 -13.58 -9.82
C PHE A 19 -3.68 -12.84 -8.58
N PHE A 20 -3.29 -11.57 -8.68
CA PHE A 20 -2.85 -10.76 -7.54
C PHE A 20 -3.96 -10.59 -6.51
N ILE A 21 -5.17 -10.20 -6.95
CA ILE A 21 -6.33 -10.01 -6.08
C ILE A 21 -6.76 -11.34 -5.43
N TYR A 22 -6.82 -12.42 -6.22
CA TYR A 22 -7.27 -13.73 -5.72
C TYR A 22 -6.25 -14.40 -4.78
N TYR A 23 -4.94 -14.27 -5.07
CA TYR A 23 -3.88 -14.88 -4.28
C TYR A 23 -3.59 -14.10 -2.99
N HIS A 24 -3.69 -12.76 -2.97
CA HIS A 24 -3.55 -11.99 -1.71
C HIS A 24 -4.70 -12.28 -0.73
N ILE A 25 -5.93 -12.42 -1.23
CA ILE A 25 -7.10 -12.76 -0.42
C ILE A 25 -6.96 -14.17 0.16
N LEU A 26 -6.59 -15.17 -0.63
CA LEU A 26 -6.46 -16.55 -0.16
C LEU A 26 -5.22 -16.80 0.70
N PHE A 27 -4.09 -16.14 0.43
CA PHE A 27 -2.86 -16.37 1.17
C PHE A 27 -2.91 -15.76 2.59
N LYS A 28 -3.57 -14.60 2.78
CA LYS A 28 -3.81 -14.04 4.12
C LYS A 28 -4.89 -14.80 4.91
N LEU A 29 -5.93 -15.32 4.25
CA LEU A 29 -6.96 -16.17 4.90
C LEU A 29 -6.44 -17.57 5.31
N SER A 30 -5.40 -18.09 4.65
CA SER A 30 -4.92 -19.47 4.88
C SER A 30 -3.92 -19.62 6.03
N ILE A 31 -3.39 -18.53 6.59
CA ILE A 31 -2.39 -18.60 7.69
C ILE A 31 -3.06 -18.87 9.07
N GLY A 32 -4.39 -18.82 9.16
CA GLY A 32 -5.13 -18.94 10.43
C GLY A 32 -5.80 -20.29 10.76
N ILE A 33 -5.87 -21.25 9.84
CA ILE A 33 -6.68 -22.47 10.04
C ILE A 33 -5.85 -23.74 9.81
N PHE A 34 -5.00 -24.10 10.76
CA PHE A 34 -4.54 -25.49 10.91
C PHE A 34 -4.50 -25.90 12.39
N LYS A 35 -5.69 -26.19 12.95
CA LYS A 35 -5.80 -26.96 14.20
C LYS A 35 -5.79 -28.45 13.86
N LYS A 36 -4.73 -29.12 14.34
CA LYS A 36 -4.52 -30.57 14.50
C LYS A 36 -5.73 -31.47 14.18
N ASN A 37 -5.65 -32.17 13.05
CA ASN A 37 -6.23 -33.51 12.95
C ASN A 37 -5.12 -34.50 12.58
N LYS A 38 -4.85 -35.44 13.49
CA LYS A 38 -3.84 -36.49 13.33
C LYS A 38 -4.36 -37.50 12.31
N ASN A 39 -3.92 -37.37 11.05
CA ASN A 39 -3.78 -38.42 10.03
C ASN A 39 -3.94 -37.79 8.64
N CYS A 40 -2.87 -37.18 8.10
CA CYS A 40 -2.68 -37.08 6.66
C CYS A 40 -1.27 -36.60 6.34
N ALA A 41 -0.65 -37.31 5.39
CA ALA A 41 0.59 -37.03 4.66
C ALA A 41 1.68 -36.20 5.36
N LYS A 42 2.80 -36.85 5.72
CA LYS A 42 4.09 -36.18 5.88
C LYS A 42 4.49 -35.58 4.52
N MET A 43 4.16 -34.32 4.28
CA MET A 43 4.78 -33.57 3.20
C MET A 43 6.19 -33.20 3.66
N LEU A 44 7.15 -34.01 3.23
CA LEU A 44 8.57 -33.73 3.38
C LEU A 44 8.87 -32.52 2.48
N VAL A 45 8.79 -31.31 3.03
CA VAL A 45 9.33 -30.13 2.34
C VAL A 45 10.84 -30.27 2.41
N LEU A 46 11.42 -30.82 1.34
CA LEU A 46 12.86 -30.75 1.10
C LEU A 46 13.20 -29.26 0.95
N THR A 47 13.70 -28.65 2.02
CA THR A 47 14.38 -27.36 1.92
C THR A 47 15.57 -27.57 0.98
N PRO A 48 15.69 -26.84 -0.13
CA PRO A 48 16.89 -26.92 -0.95
C PRO A 48 18.06 -26.44 -0.09
N ILE A 49 19.06 -27.32 0.07
CA ILE A 49 20.39 -26.90 0.48
C ILE A 49 20.85 -25.86 -0.55
N LEU A 50 21.28 -24.72 -0.03
CA LEU A 50 21.71 -23.53 -0.77
C LEU A 50 22.53 -23.90 -2.01
N LYS A 51 21.98 -23.64 -3.20
CA LYS A 51 22.82 -23.35 -4.36
C LYS A 51 23.24 -21.90 -4.23
N GLU A 52 24.54 -21.66 -4.19
CA GLU A 52 25.12 -20.34 -4.43
C GLU A 52 24.65 -19.86 -5.81
N GLY A 53 23.63 -19.00 -5.82
CA GLY A 53 23.01 -18.45 -7.00
C GLY A 53 22.09 -17.32 -6.57
N CYS A 54 22.36 -16.11 -7.04
CA CYS A 54 21.51 -14.95 -6.80
C CYS A 54 20.15 -15.21 -7.44
N ASP A 55 19.12 -15.50 -6.64
CA ASP A 55 17.74 -15.56 -7.11
C ASP A 55 17.42 -14.20 -7.76
N LYS A 56 17.27 -14.17 -9.08
CA LYS A 56 16.79 -12.96 -9.76
C LYS A 56 15.38 -12.68 -9.26
N MET A 57 15.17 -11.51 -8.66
CA MET A 57 13.85 -11.09 -8.20
C MET A 57 13.00 -10.64 -9.38
N GLU A 58 11.71 -10.95 -9.33
CA GLU A 58 10.72 -10.52 -10.31
C GLU A 58 10.11 -9.17 -9.91
N VAL A 59 9.41 -8.54 -10.85
CA VAL A 59 8.66 -7.30 -10.61
C VAL A 59 7.51 -7.58 -9.63
N GLY A 60 7.38 -6.74 -8.60
CA GLY A 60 6.31 -6.82 -7.61
C GLY A 60 6.82 -6.77 -6.17
N LYS A 61 5.97 -7.15 -5.21
CA LYS A 61 6.35 -7.25 -3.80
C LYS A 61 7.40 -8.35 -3.62
N VAL A 62 8.47 -8.05 -2.88
CA VAL A 62 9.53 -9.01 -2.57
C VAL A 62 8.93 -10.16 -1.72
N PRO A 63 9.20 -11.44 -2.05
CA PRO A 63 8.67 -12.56 -1.28
C PRO A 63 9.10 -12.53 0.19
N VAL A 64 8.20 -12.99 1.07
CA VAL A 64 8.39 -12.95 2.53
C VAL A 64 9.65 -13.68 2.98
N GLU A 65 9.98 -14.80 2.35
CA GLU A 65 11.19 -15.59 2.62
C GLU A 65 12.46 -14.80 2.34
N ILE A 66 12.43 -13.94 1.31
CA ILE A 66 13.53 -13.03 0.98
C ILE A 66 13.62 -11.90 2.00
N LEU A 67 12.49 -11.30 2.39
CA LEU A 67 12.48 -10.27 3.44
C LEU A 67 13.08 -10.79 4.75
N LYS A 68 12.73 -12.02 5.16
CA LYS A 68 13.25 -12.68 6.37
C LYS A 68 14.77 -12.87 6.36
N ARG A 69 15.37 -13.14 5.19
CA ARG A 69 16.81 -13.42 5.08
C ARG A 69 17.65 -12.20 4.70
N SER A 70 17.06 -11.20 4.03
CA SER A 70 17.78 -10.08 3.42
C SER A 70 17.43 -8.71 3.98
N VAL A 71 16.31 -8.56 4.72
CA VAL A 71 15.89 -7.27 5.29
C VAL A 71 15.87 -7.32 6.82
N PHE A 72 15.05 -8.19 7.41
CA PHE A 72 14.85 -8.22 8.87
C PHE A 72 16.08 -8.61 9.73
N PRO A 73 17.15 -9.25 9.20
CA PRO A 73 18.39 -9.39 9.96
C PRO A 73 19.18 -8.09 10.13
N TYR A 74 18.89 -7.05 9.34
CA TYR A 74 19.69 -5.83 9.23
C TYR A 74 18.95 -4.58 9.76
N LEU A 75 18.37 -4.68 10.96
CA LEU A 75 17.56 -3.61 11.56
C LEU A 75 18.29 -2.73 12.60
N GLY A 76 19.61 -2.91 12.72
CA GLY A 76 20.42 -2.18 13.70
C GLY A 76 20.04 -2.54 15.15
N VAL A 77 19.91 -1.52 16.00
CA VAL A 77 19.67 -1.68 17.44
C VAL A 77 18.19 -1.50 17.79
N LYS A 78 17.68 -2.31 18.72
CA LYS A 78 16.34 -2.07 19.29
C LYS A 78 16.39 -0.88 20.24
N ARG A 79 15.48 0.07 20.01
CA ARG A 79 15.26 1.26 20.83
C ARG A 79 14.08 1.04 21.75
N LYS A 80 14.20 1.50 23.01
CA LYS A 80 13.13 1.36 24.02
C LYS A 80 11.91 2.23 23.72
N GLU A 81 12.13 3.31 22.95
CA GLU A 81 11.09 4.25 22.55
C GLU A 81 10.20 3.69 21.45
N VAL A 82 10.64 2.64 20.74
CA VAL A 82 9.85 2.02 19.67
C VAL A 82 8.99 0.91 20.26
N LEU A 83 7.67 1.08 20.22
CA LEU A 83 6.68 0.14 20.77
C LEU A 83 6.31 -0.96 19.77
N VAL A 84 6.17 -0.58 18.50
CA VAL A 84 5.95 -1.51 17.39
C VAL A 84 7.14 -1.38 16.46
N HIS A 85 7.94 -2.45 16.42
CA HIS A 85 9.15 -2.53 15.60
C HIS A 85 8.83 -3.04 14.18
N SER A 86 9.75 -2.78 13.25
CA SER A 86 9.72 -3.38 11.92
C SER A 86 9.60 -4.91 11.99
N GLN A 87 8.55 -5.42 11.36
CA GLN A 87 8.25 -6.84 11.27
C GLN A 87 7.27 -7.10 10.12
N LEU A 88 7.10 -8.38 9.77
CA LEU A 88 6.15 -8.78 8.72
C LEU A 88 4.71 -8.52 9.15
N GLY A 89 3.94 -7.90 8.26
CA GLY A 89 2.50 -7.72 8.40
C GLY A 89 2.08 -6.64 9.39
N GLU A 90 2.97 -5.72 9.74
CA GLU A 90 2.57 -4.43 10.34
C GLU A 90 2.68 -3.35 9.27
N ASP A 91 1.73 -2.43 9.28
CA ASP A 91 1.67 -1.34 8.31
C ASP A 91 2.54 -0.16 8.78
N SER A 92 2.62 0.05 10.10
CA SER A 92 3.33 1.20 10.67
C SER A 92 4.26 0.83 11.83
N SER A 93 5.28 1.67 12.03
CA SER A 93 6.07 1.69 13.26
C SER A 93 5.49 2.68 14.26
N ILE A 94 5.61 2.38 15.56
CA ILE A 94 5.03 3.19 16.63
C ILE A 94 6.12 3.62 17.60
N ILE A 95 6.25 4.93 17.85
CA ILE A 95 7.26 5.54 18.73
C ILE A 95 6.57 6.27 19.89
N ASP A 96 7.01 5.99 21.10
CA ASP A 96 6.52 6.57 22.36
C ASP A 96 7.10 7.97 22.62
N PHE A 97 6.20 8.94 22.80
CA PHE A 97 6.50 10.31 23.23
C PHE A 97 5.84 10.66 24.57
N GLY A 98 5.49 9.67 25.38
CA GLY A 98 4.90 9.84 26.71
C GLY A 98 3.39 9.66 26.69
N GLU A 99 2.63 10.74 26.66
CA GLU A 99 1.15 10.69 26.59
C GLU A 99 0.66 10.23 25.21
N TYR A 100 1.43 10.55 24.17
CA TYR A 100 1.11 10.25 22.78
C TYR A 100 2.15 9.32 22.18
N VAL A 101 1.74 8.64 21.12
CA VAL A 101 2.63 7.89 20.23
C VAL A 101 2.62 8.51 18.84
N ALA A 102 3.78 8.53 18.18
CA ALA A 102 3.85 8.79 16.75
C ALA A 102 3.71 7.47 15.99
N VAL A 103 2.94 7.50 14.91
CA VAL A 103 2.75 6.38 13.99
C VAL A 103 3.32 6.79 12.64
N LEU A 104 4.12 5.91 12.05
CA LEU A 104 4.95 6.19 10.88
C LEU A 104 4.75 5.08 9.84
N SER A 105 4.36 5.46 8.63
CA SER A 105 4.37 4.59 7.46
C SER A 105 5.04 5.26 6.27
N THR A 106 5.48 4.48 5.29
CA THR A 106 6.04 4.96 4.03
C THR A 106 5.63 4.07 2.87
N ASP A 107 5.11 4.69 1.80
CA ASP A 107 4.74 4.00 0.57
C ASP A 107 5.23 4.73 -0.68
N PRO A 108 5.63 3.97 -1.72
CA PRO A 108 5.87 4.52 -3.03
C PRO A 108 4.65 4.41 -3.94
N ILE A 109 4.39 5.44 -4.75
CA ILE A 109 3.48 5.36 -5.90
C ILE A 109 4.30 5.04 -7.15
N THR A 110 4.10 3.83 -7.67
CA THR A 110 4.82 3.31 -8.83
C THR A 110 3.90 2.80 -9.94
N ALA A 111 2.63 2.52 -9.64
CA ALA A 111 1.68 1.93 -10.59
C ALA A 111 0.84 2.99 -11.33
N ALA A 112 0.36 4.02 -10.63
CA ALA A 112 -0.47 5.07 -11.22
C ALA A 112 0.35 6.13 -11.96
N GLU A 113 -0.11 6.53 -13.14
CA GLU A 113 0.47 7.64 -13.90
C GLU A 113 -0.22 8.97 -13.60
N LYS A 114 -1.57 8.98 -13.63
CA LYS A 114 -2.38 10.14 -13.28
C LYS A 114 -2.79 10.09 -11.81
N LEU A 115 -3.02 11.26 -11.20
CA LEU A 115 -3.43 11.37 -9.80
C LEU A 115 -2.41 10.77 -8.81
N SER A 116 -1.17 10.57 -9.24
CA SER A 116 -0.13 9.92 -8.44
C SER A 116 0.27 10.75 -7.23
N GLY A 117 0.21 12.09 -7.32
CA GLY A 117 0.39 12.98 -6.18
C GLY A 117 -0.75 12.88 -5.17
N PHE A 118 -1.99 12.75 -5.64
CA PHE A 118 -3.15 12.58 -4.75
C PHE A 118 -3.10 11.23 -4.03
N LEU A 119 -2.83 10.15 -4.77
CA LEU A 119 -2.70 8.79 -4.26
C LEU A 119 -1.58 8.67 -3.21
N SER A 120 -0.45 9.34 -3.42
CA SER A 120 0.69 9.25 -2.49
C SER A 120 0.34 9.75 -1.09
N VAL A 121 -0.53 10.76 -1.00
CA VAL A 121 -1.02 11.27 0.29
C VAL A 121 -2.02 10.32 0.91
N ILE A 122 -3.04 9.90 0.14
CA ILE A 122 -4.16 9.12 0.69
C ILE A 122 -3.70 7.73 1.13
N ILE A 123 -2.91 7.03 0.32
CA ILE A 123 -2.46 5.66 0.62
C ILE A 123 -1.59 5.66 1.87
N SER A 124 -0.55 6.49 1.93
CA SER A 124 0.30 6.53 3.13
C SER A 124 -0.44 6.98 4.38
N CYS A 125 -1.50 7.80 4.26
CA CYS A 125 -2.33 8.16 5.41
C CYS A 125 -3.34 7.07 5.81
N ASN A 126 -3.73 6.17 4.90
CA ASN A 126 -4.59 5.03 5.22
C ASN A 126 -3.87 4.04 6.15
N ASP A 127 -2.57 3.82 5.98
CA ASP A 127 -1.75 3.03 6.92
C ASP A 127 -1.76 3.58 8.34
N LEU A 128 -1.79 4.91 8.50
CA LEU A 128 -1.90 5.51 9.83
C LEU A 128 -3.27 5.23 10.44
N ALA A 129 -4.32 5.30 9.62
CA ALA A 129 -5.68 5.01 10.03
C ALA A 129 -5.88 3.53 10.39
N SER A 130 -5.18 2.60 9.73
CA SER A 130 -5.17 1.18 10.10
C SER A 130 -4.52 0.93 11.47
N CYS A 131 -3.77 1.89 12.00
CA CYS A 131 -3.27 1.88 13.38
C CYS A 131 -4.10 2.73 14.35
N GLY A 132 -5.24 3.29 13.90
CA GLY A 132 -6.07 4.19 14.71
C GLY A 132 -5.43 5.55 15.00
N ALA A 133 -4.41 5.94 14.21
CA ALA A 133 -3.72 7.20 14.37
C ALA A 133 -4.28 8.27 13.45
N LYS A 134 -4.42 9.48 13.98
CA LYS A 134 -4.83 10.64 13.19
C LYS A 134 -3.61 11.16 12.41
N PRO A 135 -3.67 11.26 11.07
CA PRO A 135 -2.62 11.89 10.29
C PRO A 135 -2.38 13.35 10.71
N ILE A 136 -1.11 13.76 10.76
CA ILE A 136 -0.69 15.15 11.04
C ILE A 136 -0.08 15.77 9.79
N GLY A 137 0.74 14.99 9.08
CA GLY A 137 1.41 15.48 7.89
C GLY A 137 2.24 14.41 7.19
N ILE A 138 2.86 14.82 6.09
CA ILE A 138 3.65 13.94 5.23
C ILE A 138 5.01 14.56 4.90
N LEU A 139 6.00 13.70 4.63
CA LEU A 139 7.24 14.03 3.93
C LEU A 139 7.20 13.36 2.55
N SER A 140 7.45 14.10 1.47
CA SER A 140 7.36 13.56 0.11
C SER A 140 8.70 13.63 -0.63
N THR A 141 9.21 12.47 -1.06
CA THR A 141 10.37 12.38 -1.96
C THR A 141 9.87 12.17 -3.38
N ILE A 142 10.20 13.10 -4.27
CA ILE A 142 9.81 13.09 -5.69
C ILE A 142 11.06 12.94 -6.54
N LEU A 143 11.13 11.85 -7.31
CA LEU A 143 12.19 11.59 -8.26
C LEU A 143 11.62 11.71 -9.68
N LEU A 144 12.21 12.58 -10.49
CA LEU A 144 11.77 12.87 -11.83
C LEU A 144 12.85 12.45 -12.85
N PRO A 145 12.47 11.90 -14.02
CA PRO A 145 13.41 11.62 -15.09
C PRO A 145 14.11 12.89 -15.60
N GLU A 146 15.33 12.74 -16.10
CA GLU A 146 16.01 13.79 -16.87
C GLU A 146 15.13 14.28 -18.03
N GLY A 147 15.04 15.61 -18.21
CA GLY A 147 14.21 16.23 -19.23
C GLY A 147 12.73 16.38 -18.86
N SER A 148 12.34 16.13 -17.60
CA SER A 148 10.99 16.40 -17.13
C SER A 148 10.67 17.90 -17.16
N ASP A 149 9.49 18.25 -17.67
CA ASP A 149 8.99 19.62 -17.65
C ASP A 149 8.58 20.03 -16.22
N GLU A 150 8.76 21.31 -15.88
CA GLU A 150 8.29 21.88 -14.61
C GLU A 150 6.78 21.63 -14.38
N SER A 151 5.99 21.60 -15.46
CA SER A 151 4.56 21.32 -15.40
C SER A 151 4.22 19.97 -14.77
N VAL A 152 5.10 18.95 -14.92
CA VAL A 152 4.92 17.65 -14.29
C VAL A 152 5.02 17.79 -12.77
N LEU A 153 6.08 18.44 -12.27
CA LEU A 153 6.25 18.70 -10.84
C LEU A 153 5.12 19.57 -10.29
N HIS A 154 4.72 20.60 -11.02
CA HIS A 154 3.62 21.48 -10.65
C HIS A 154 2.31 20.69 -10.44
N ASN A 155 1.95 19.84 -11.40
CA ASN A 155 0.73 19.03 -11.33
C ASN A 155 0.77 18.05 -10.14
N LEU A 156 1.91 17.36 -9.93
CA LEU A 156 2.07 16.47 -8.78
C LEU A 156 1.88 17.21 -7.46
N MET A 157 2.49 18.38 -7.32
CA MET A 157 2.37 19.19 -6.10
C MET A 157 0.96 19.75 -5.92
N GLU A 158 0.26 20.10 -7.00
CA GLU A 158 -1.14 20.52 -6.94
C GLU A 158 -2.06 19.37 -6.43
N GLU A 159 -1.83 18.15 -6.91
CA GLU A 159 -2.55 16.96 -6.45
C GLU A 159 -2.27 16.65 -4.97
N ILE A 160 -0.99 16.72 -4.55
CA ILE A 160 -0.56 16.55 -3.15
C ILE A 160 -1.24 17.59 -2.26
N ASP A 161 -1.21 18.88 -2.64
CA ASP A 161 -1.83 19.96 -1.88
C ASP A 161 -3.34 19.76 -1.73
N LYS A 162 -4.03 19.37 -2.81
CA LYS A 162 -5.46 19.04 -2.79
C LYS A 162 -5.77 17.90 -1.81
N ALA A 163 -4.98 16.83 -1.84
CA ALA A 163 -5.16 15.70 -0.92
C ALA A 163 -4.86 16.08 0.53
N ALA A 164 -3.77 16.81 0.79
CA ALA A 164 -3.39 17.26 2.12
C ALA A 164 -4.46 18.19 2.73
N LYS A 165 -5.00 19.12 1.95
CA LYS A 165 -6.14 19.97 2.35
C LYS A 165 -7.39 19.17 2.65
N LYS A 166 -7.71 18.16 1.82
CA LYS A 166 -8.87 17.26 2.05
C LYS A 166 -8.76 16.54 3.39
N LEU A 167 -7.56 16.13 3.78
CA LEU A 167 -7.30 15.44 5.05
C LEU A 167 -7.01 16.38 6.22
N ASN A 168 -6.93 17.69 5.99
CA ASN A 168 -6.53 18.70 6.96
C ASN A 168 -5.18 18.36 7.63
N ILE A 169 -4.17 18.07 6.79
CA ILE A 169 -2.78 17.77 7.18
C ILE A 169 -1.79 18.71 6.48
N GLU A 170 -0.55 18.72 6.97
CA GLU A 170 0.53 19.53 6.43
C GLU A 170 1.50 18.72 5.55
N VAL A 171 2.02 19.34 4.48
CA VAL A 171 3.21 18.83 3.80
C VAL A 171 4.43 19.35 4.56
N LEU A 172 5.00 18.49 5.42
CA LEU A 172 6.05 18.85 6.38
C LEU A 172 7.42 19.09 5.74
N GLY A 173 7.60 18.65 4.49
CA GLY A 173 8.86 18.73 3.76
C GLY A 173 9.02 17.57 2.79
N GLY A 174 10.26 17.33 2.37
CA GLY A 174 10.54 16.32 1.35
C GLY A 174 11.90 16.46 0.69
N HIS A 175 12.05 15.74 -0.43
CA HIS A 175 13.19 15.84 -1.33
C HIS A 175 12.69 15.84 -2.77
N THR A 176 13.32 16.62 -3.65
CA THR A 176 12.95 16.65 -5.07
C THR A 176 14.20 16.60 -5.90
N GLU A 177 14.26 15.64 -6.84
CA GLU A 177 15.46 15.38 -7.63
C GLU A 177 15.11 15.04 -9.06
N ILE A 178 15.88 15.61 -10.00
CA ILE A 178 15.94 15.15 -11.38
C ILE A 178 17.07 14.13 -11.50
N THR A 179 16.80 12.94 -12.01
CA THR A 179 17.78 11.84 -12.06
C THR A 179 17.59 10.94 -13.28
N THR A 180 18.68 10.37 -13.78
CA THR A 180 18.67 9.36 -14.85
C THR A 180 18.33 7.95 -14.35
N THR A 181 18.12 7.80 -13.04
CA THR A 181 17.85 6.50 -12.38
C THR A 181 16.40 6.04 -12.55
N VAL A 182 15.47 6.97 -12.79
CA VAL A 182 14.05 6.68 -12.99
C VAL A 182 13.63 7.02 -14.42
N ASN A 183 12.73 6.21 -14.98
CA ASN A 183 12.20 6.39 -16.33
C ASN A 183 10.80 7.03 -16.36
N LYS A 184 10.20 7.23 -15.19
CA LYS A 184 8.96 7.97 -14.96
C LYS A 184 8.99 8.62 -13.58
N PRO A 185 8.14 9.63 -13.30
CA PRO A 185 8.02 10.19 -11.95
C PRO A 185 7.74 9.11 -10.91
N ILE A 186 8.49 9.13 -9.81
CA ILE A 186 8.26 8.30 -8.62
C ILE A 186 8.05 9.21 -7.42
N ILE A 187 7.03 8.91 -6.64
CA ILE A 187 6.76 9.60 -5.37
C ILE A 187 6.86 8.56 -4.26
N SER A 188 7.66 8.84 -3.24
CA SER A 188 7.71 8.07 -1.99
C SER A 188 7.27 8.99 -0.86
N THR A 189 6.17 8.66 -0.20
CA THR A 189 5.59 9.50 0.84
C THR A 189 5.73 8.79 2.19
N THR A 190 6.26 9.51 3.18
CA THR A 190 6.26 9.08 4.58
C THR A 190 5.19 9.86 5.30
N ALA A 191 4.19 9.17 5.84
CA ALA A 191 3.13 9.78 6.63
C ALA A 191 3.45 9.69 8.12
N ILE A 192 3.10 10.75 8.85
CA ILE A 192 3.26 10.85 10.30
C ILE A 192 1.90 11.13 10.92
N GLY A 193 1.49 10.24 11.81
CA GLY A 193 0.25 10.35 12.58
C GLY A 193 0.50 10.30 14.08
N MET A 194 -0.54 10.57 14.84
CA MET A 194 -0.50 10.51 16.30
C MET A 194 -1.74 9.83 16.86
N ALA A 195 -1.53 9.05 17.92
CA ALA A 195 -2.58 8.46 18.75
C ALA A 195 -2.23 8.65 20.23
N LYS A 196 -3.22 8.59 21.11
CA LYS A 196 -2.94 8.49 22.55
C LYS A 196 -2.28 7.15 22.85
N LYS A 197 -1.37 7.15 23.83
CA LYS A 197 -0.72 5.92 24.26
C LYS A 197 -1.76 4.96 24.84
N GLY A 198 -1.84 3.76 24.24
CA GLY A 198 -2.82 2.73 24.60
C GLY A 198 -4.09 2.72 23.73
N GLU A 199 -4.27 3.69 22.84
CA GLU A 199 -5.40 3.75 21.89
C GLU A 199 -5.01 3.38 20.45
N TYR A 200 -3.73 3.15 20.18
CA TYR A 200 -3.30 2.65 18.87
C TYR A 200 -3.65 1.17 18.70
N ILE A 201 -3.95 0.78 17.46
CA ILE A 201 -4.30 -0.60 17.07
C ILE A 201 -3.16 -1.20 16.26
N THR A 202 -3.00 -2.52 16.34
CA THR A 202 -2.02 -3.30 15.57
C THR A 202 -2.73 -4.42 14.81
N THR A 203 -2.04 -5.05 13.86
CA THR A 203 -2.64 -6.15 13.08
C THR A 203 -2.81 -7.45 13.87
N LYS A 204 -2.27 -7.53 15.10
CA LYS A 204 -2.15 -8.78 15.89
C LYS A 204 -3.22 -9.00 16.96
N GLY A 205 -4.12 -8.03 17.18
CA GLY A 205 -5.05 -8.10 18.31
C GLY A 205 -6.30 -8.96 18.08
N ALA A 206 -6.52 -9.50 16.88
CA ALA A 206 -7.69 -10.30 16.53
C ALA A 206 -7.82 -11.57 17.38
N LYS A 207 -9.05 -11.91 17.78
CA LYS A 207 -9.37 -13.02 18.69
C LYS A 207 -10.42 -13.96 18.07
N ILE A 208 -10.45 -15.19 18.58
CA ILE A 208 -11.52 -16.13 18.23
C ILE A 208 -12.86 -15.54 18.69
N GLY A 209 -13.81 -15.45 17.76
CA GLY A 209 -15.13 -14.86 18.00
C GLY A 209 -15.26 -13.41 17.56
N ASP A 210 -14.18 -12.77 17.09
CA ASP A 210 -14.27 -11.45 16.46
C ASP A 210 -14.98 -11.53 15.10
N ASP A 211 -15.75 -10.49 14.79
CA ASP A 211 -16.30 -10.26 13.46
C ASP A 211 -15.25 -9.65 12.53
N VAL A 212 -15.28 -10.04 11.24
CA VAL A 212 -14.45 -9.43 10.20
C VAL A 212 -15.28 -8.44 9.41
N ILE A 213 -14.92 -7.17 9.49
CA ILE A 213 -15.66 -6.07 8.87
C ILE A 213 -14.80 -5.44 7.77
N VAL A 214 -15.39 -5.23 6.60
CA VAL A 214 -14.81 -4.45 5.52
C VAL A 214 -15.66 -3.20 5.34
N THR A 215 -15.03 -2.03 5.41
CA THR A 215 -15.72 -0.74 5.45
C THR A 215 -16.01 -0.15 4.06
N LYS A 216 -15.29 -0.61 3.03
CA LYS A 216 -15.38 -0.15 1.65
C LYS A 216 -15.57 -1.30 0.66
N ALA A 217 -15.96 -0.99 -0.57
CA ALA A 217 -15.94 -1.97 -1.65
C ALA A 217 -14.50 -2.40 -1.99
N LEU A 218 -14.34 -3.65 -2.41
CA LEU A 218 -13.04 -4.17 -2.82
C LEU A 218 -12.68 -3.72 -4.24
N GLY A 219 -11.39 -3.43 -4.46
CA GLY A 219 -10.87 -3.08 -5.78
C GLY A 219 -11.18 -1.65 -6.24
N LEU A 220 -11.58 -0.75 -5.34
CA LEU A 220 -11.86 0.66 -5.65
C LEU A 220 -10.64 1.36 -6.27
N GLU A 221 -9.49 1.28 -5.60
CA GLU A 221 -8.25 1.94 -6.05
C GLU A 221 -7.81 1.42 -7.42
N GLY A 222 -7.63 0.11 -7.57
CA GLY A 222 -7.22 -0.48 -8.84
C GLY A 222 -8.19 -0.18 -9.98
N THR A 223 -9.50 -0.16 -9.69
CA THR A 223 -10.51 0.21 -10.70
C THR A 223 -10.38 1.67 -11.12
N ALA A 224 -10.22 2.59 -10.15
CA ALA A 224 -10.06 4.00 -10.41
C ALA A 224 -8.79 4.30 -11.22
N ILE A 225 -7.66 3.70 -10.84
CA ILE A 225 -6.37 3.84 -11.54
C ILE A 225 -6.51 3.33 -12.98
N LEU A 226 -7.02 2.12 -13.18
CA LEU A 226 -7.19 1.56 -14.52
C LEU A 226 -8.11 2.41 -15.40
N ALA A 227 -9.21 2.90 -14.84
CA ALA A 227 -10.16 3.74 -15.56
C ALA A 227 -9.58 5.11 -15.91
N THR A 228 -8.65 5.63 -15.11
CA THR A 228 -8.03 6.94 -15.30
C THR A 228 -6.85 6.87 -16.26
N ASP A 229 -5.94 5.91 -16.06
CA ASP A 229 -4.71 5.77 -16.84
C ASP A 229 -4.98 5.19 -18.23
N TYR A 230 -5.95 4.26 -18.35
CA TYR A 230 -6.27 3.58 -19.60
C TYR A 230 -7.64 3.96 -20.18
N GLU A 231 -8.12 5.18 -19.91
CA GLU A 231 -9.41 5.71 -20.39
C GLU A 231 -9.60 5.49 -21.91
N ASP A 232 -8.62 5.87 -22.73
CA ASP A 232 -8.67 5.74 -24.19
C ASP A 232 -8.82 4.30 -24.67
N LEU A 233 -8.27 3.34 -23.93
CA LEU A 233 -8.38 1.92 -24.25
C LEU A 233 -9.77 1.41 -23.85
N LEU A 234 -10.26 1.82 -22.68
CA LEU A 234 -11.54 1.40 -22.14
C LEU A 234 -12.72 1.97 -22.94
N LEU A 235 -12.62 3.20 -23.44
CA LEU A 235 -13.61 3.85 -24.31
C LEU A 235 -13.87 3.09 -25.62
N LYS A 236 -12.97 2.18 -26.03
CA LYS A 236 -13.18 1.31 -27.19
C LYS A 236 -14.18 0.18 -26.93
N ARG A 237 -14.50 -0.10 -25.67
CA ARG A 237 -15.33 -1.24 -25.26
C ARG A 237 -16.49 -0.86 -24.33
N TYR A 238 -16.34 0.21 -23.56
CA TYR A 238 -17.32 0.67 -22.59
C TYR A 238 -17.73 2.11 -22.89
N ASP A 239 -18.95 2.46 -22.49
CA ASP A 239 -19.44 3.83 -22.62
C ASP A 239 -18.73 4.78 -21.63
N LYS A 240 -18.83 6.08 -21.92
CA LYS A 240 -18.16 7.11 -21.14
C LYS A 240 -18.66 7.19 -19.70
N ASP A 241 -19.96 7.00 -19.48
CA ASP A 241 -20.57 7.12 -18.16
C ASP A 241 -20.08 6.00 -17.23
N PHE A 242 -19.92 4.79 -17.76
CA PHE A 242 -19.32 3.66 -17.06
C PHE A 242 -17.88 3.97 -16.61
N ILE A 243 -17.07 4.56 -17.49
CA ILE A 243 -15.67 4.90 -17.19
C ILE A 243 -15.61 6.04 -16.17
N LEU A 244 -16.41 7.09 -16.34
CA LEU A 244 -16.50 8.20 -15.37
C LEU A 244 -16.90 7.68 -13.98
N LYS A 245 -17.84 6.74 -13.92
CA LYS A 245 -18.21 6.09 -12.65
C LYS A 245 -17.02 5.33 -12.06
N ALA A 246 -16.28 4.55 -12.85
CA ALA A 246 -15.11 3.83 -12.38
C ALA A 246 -13.99 4.77 -11.90
N GLN A 247 -13.74 5.87 -12.61
CA GLN A 247 -12.78 6.92 -12.19
C GLN A 247 -13.21 7.57 -10.86
N SER A 248 -14.52 7.77 -10.66
CA SER A 248 -15.04 8.43 -9.45
C SER A 248 -14.73 7.68 -8.15
N PHE A 249 -14.42 6.38 -8.21
CA PHE A 249 -14.03 5.57 -7.05
C PHE A 249 -12.76 6.07 -6.35
N ILE A 250 -11.93 6.86 -7.01
CA ILE A 250 -10.78 7.54 -6.37
C ILE A 250 -11.20 8.38 -5.16
N ASN A 251 -12.44 8.87 -5.13
CA ASN A 251 -12.97 9.68 -4.04
C ASN A 251 -13.32 8.87 -2.78
N GLU A 252 -13.45 7.55 -2.92
CA GLU A 252 -13.92 6.62 -1.88
C GLU A 252 -12.79 5.80 -1.24
N ILE A 253 -11.55 5.94 -1.72
CA ILE A 253 -10.40 5.11 -1.29
C ILE A 253 -9.89 5.45 0.12
N SER A 254 -10.19 6.64 0.65
CA SER A 254 -9.73 7.01 1.98
C SER A 254 -10.52 6.24 3.03
N VAL A 255 -9.80 5.66 4.00
CA VAL A 255 -10.36 4.91 5.14
C VAL A 255 -10.09 5.59 6.48
N ILE A 256 -9.67 6.87 6.47
CA ILE A 256 -9.22 7.57 7.67
C ILE A 256 -10.36 7.74 8.66
N GLU A 257 -11.54 8.14 8.19
CA GLU A 257 -12.71 8.31 9.04
C GLU A 257 -13.10 6.98 9.70
N GLU A 258 -13.21 5.92 8.92
CA GLU A 258 -13.61 4.60 9.41
C GLU A 258 -12.58 3.98 10.34
N GLY A 259 -11.28 4.13 10.04
CA GLY A 259 -10.19 3.65 10.90
C GLY A 259 -10.18 4.33 12.27
N LEU A 260 -10.38 5.65 12.31
CA LEU A 260 -10.48 6.39 13.57
C LEU A 260 -11.74 6.01 14.37
N ILE A 261 -12.88 5.85 13.71
CA ILE A 261 -14.13 5.39 14.35
C ILE A 261 -13.94 3.98 14.91
N ALA A 262 -13.36 3.07 14.14
CA ALA A 262 -13.15 1.69 14.56
C ALA A 262 -12.20 1.62 15.78
N ALA A 263 -11.12 2.38 15.79
CA ALA A 263 -10.21 2.48 16.94
C ALA A 263 -10.92 2.98 18.21
N GLN A 264 -11.74 4.04 18.08
CA GLN A 264 -12.51 4.60 19.20
C GLN A 264 -13.58 3.64 19.74
N ASN A 265 -14.06 2.70 18.91
CA ASN A 265 -15.09 1.74 19.27
C ASN A 265 -14.53 0.35 19.62
N GLY A 266 -13.22 0.25 19.86
CA GLY A 266 -12.61 -0.96 20.42
C GLY A 266 -12.31 -2.05 19.40
N ALA A 267 -12.00 -1.69 18.15
CA ALA A 267 -11.47 -2.65 17.18
C ALA A 267 -10.25 -3.39 17.76
N ASN A 268 -10.28 -4.72 17.71
CA ASN A 268 -9.19 -5.54 18.24
C ASN A 268 -7.96 -5.54 17.32
N ALA A 269 -8.18 -5.52 16.01
CA ALA A 269 -7.13 -5.42 15.00
C ALA A 269 -7.67 -4.68 13.77
N MET A 270 -6.77 -4.01 13.06
CA MET A 270 -7.08 -3.28 11.84
C MET A 270 -5.94 -3.44 10.84
N HIS A 271 -6.28 -3.41 9.57
CA HIS A 271 -5.37 -3.43 8.42
C HIS A 271 -6.13 -2.81 7.25
N ASP A 272 -5.47 -2.00 6.44
CA ASP A 272 -6.04 -1.52 5.19
C ASP A 272 -5.81 -2.53 4.06
N ILE A 273 -6.53 -2.39 2.95
CA ILE A 273 -6.45 -3.33 1.83
C ILE A 273 -5.86 -2.58 0.64
N THR A 274 -4.55 -2.77 0.42
CA THR A 274 -3.73 -2.19 -0.66
C THR A 274 -3.16 -3.23 -1.60
#